data_AF-A0A7V7C3B8-F1
#
_entry.id   AF-A0A7V7C3B8-F1
#
_cell.length_a   1.000
_cell.length_b   1.000
_cell.length_c   1.000
_cell.angle_alpha   90.00
_cell.angle_beta   90.00
_cell.angle_gamma   90.00
#
_symmetry.space_group_name_H-M   'P 1'
#
loop_
_entity.id
_entity.type
_entity.pdbx_description
1 polymer ?
#
loop_
_entity_poly.entity_id
_entity_poly.type
_entity_poly.pdbx_seq_one_letter_code
_entity_poly.pdbx_strand_id
1 'polypeptide(L)'
;MAYMGKVARYTASEMAPVKRDTINYMIDGTKDEVVDLVQKIKGGQVAAITCPYCGDDNDGDAIYCDHCGRKLKVTCSCGTVNQAGSRFCKKCGRAL
;
A
#
# COMPACT_ATOMS: atom_id res chain seq x y z
N MET A 1 36.31 -2.84 36.00
CA MET A 1 35.28 -2.53 34.98
C MET A 1 35.14 -3.59 33.87
N ALA A 2 36.19 -4.29 33.42
CA ALA A 2 36.09 -5.27 32.33
C ALA A 2 35.23 -6.53 32.61
N TYR A 3 35.17 -6.98 33.87
CA TYR A 3 34.36 -8.14 34.29
C TYR A 3 32.85 -7.90 34.11
N MET A 4 32.37 -6.71 34.47
CA MET A 4 30.96 -6.33 34.32
C MET A 4 30.51 -6.35 32.86
N GLY A 5 31.41 -6.00 31.92
CA GLY A 5 31.14 -6.12 30.48
C GLY A 5 30.97 -7.56 29.99
N LYS A 6 31.71 -8.53 30.56
CA LYS A 6 31.55 -9.97 30.24
C LYS A 6 30.26 -10.53 30.82
N VAL A 7 29.93 -10.15 32.06
CA VAL A 7 28.66 -10.54 32.70
C VAL A 7 27.48 -9.99 31.91
N ALA A 8 27.51 -8.72 31.51
CA ALA A 8 26.45 -8.10 30.71
C ALA A 8 26.26 -8.77 29.33
N ARG A 9 27.34 -9.20 28.68
CA ARG A 9 27.24 -9.94 27.41
C ARG A 9 26.66 -11.34 27.61
N TYR A 10 27.09 -12.06 28.65
CA TYR A 10 26.60 -13.39 28.96
C TYR A 10 25.09 -13.37 29.29
N THR A 11 24.69 -12.46 30.18
CA THR A 11 23.28 -12.28 30.53
C THR A 11 22.45 -11.85 29.32
N ALA A 12 22.96 -10.96 28.46
CA ALA A 12 22.28 -10.61 27.22
C ALA A 12 22.12 -11.82 26.28
N SER A 13 23.15 -12.66 26.13
CA SER A 13 23.11 -13.86 25.29
C SER A 13 22.11 -14.91 25.78
N GLU A 14 21.92 -15.07 27.09
CA GLU A 14 20.96 -16.04 27.65
C GLU A 14 19.52 -15.49 27.73
N MET A 15 19.37 -14.19 27.97
CA MET A 15 18.05 -13.57 28.13
C MET A 15 17.42 -13.19 26.77
N ALA A 16 18.22 -12.95 25.73
CA ALA A 16 17.74 -12.62 24.40
C ALA A 16 16.84 -13.70 23.75
N PRO A 17 17.20 -15.01 23.76
CA PRO A 17 16.34 -16.04 23.17
C PRO A 17 15.02 -16.18 23.95
N VAL A 18 15.07 -16.21 25.28
CA VAL A 18 13.86 -16.34 26.13
C VAL A 18 12.89 -15.17 25.91
N LYS A 19 13.41 -13.95 25.77
CA LYS A 19 12.59 -12.76 25.46
C LYS A 19 11.99 -12.84 24.06
N ARG A 20 12.74 -13.28 23.05
CA ARG A 20 12.24 -13.53 21.69
C ARG A 20 11.08 -14.52 21.69
N ASP A 21 11.25 -15.65 22.39
CA ASP A 21 10.25 -16.70 22.44
C ASP A 21 8.99 -16.25 23.18
N THR A 22 9.16 -15.51 24.29
CA THR A 22 8.04 -14.91 25.04
C THR A 22 7.27 -13.90 24.18
N ILE A 23 7.98 -13.02 23.46
CA ILE A 23 7.36 -12.06 22.54
C ILE A 23 6.63 -12.79 21.42
N ASN A 24 7.22 -13.84 20.85
CA ASN A 24 6.58 -14.62 19.78
C ASN A 24 5.29 -15.30 20.26
N TYR A 25 5.29 -15.82 21.50
CA TYR A 25 4.14 -16.44 22.15
C TYR A 25 3.04 -15.42 22.48
N MET A 26 3.43 -14.23 22.95
CA MET A 26 2.50 -13.14 23.24
C MET A 26 1.86 -12.57 21.97
N ILE A 27 2.59 -12.55 20.85
CA ILE A 27 2.09 -12.00 19.59
C ILE A 27 1.25 -13.04 18.83
N ASP A 28 1.46 -14.35 19.03
CA ASP A 28 0.83 -15.44 18.23
C ASP A 28 -0.69 -15.37 18.17
N GLY A 29 -1.35 -15.00 19.27
CA GLY A 29 -2.82 -14.90 19.33
C GLY A 29 -3.43 -13.80 18.45
N THR A 30 -2.64 -12.81 18.01
CA THR A 30 -3.13 -11.65 17.24
C THR A 30 -2.42 -11.48 15.89
N LYS A 31 -1.47 -12.37 15.53
CA LYS A 31 -0.71 -12.25 14.26
C LYS A 31 -1.63 -12.24 13.05
N ASP A 32 -2.55 -13.20 12.99
CA ASP A 32 -3.39 -13.40 11.81
C ASP A 32 -4.35 -12.21 11.61
N GLU A 33 -4.92 -11.68 12.68
CA GLU A 33 -5.79 -10.50 12.65
C GLU A 33 -5.05 -9.23 12.20
N VAL A 34 -3.83 -9.03 12.71
CA VAL A 34 -2.99 -7.88 12.33
C VAL A 34 -2.53 -7.99 10.88
N VAL A 35 -2.21 -9.21 10.40
CA VAL A 35 -1.82 -9.43 9.01
C VAL A 35 -2.98 -9.17 8.05
N ASP A 36 -4.19 -9.65 8.37
CA ASP A 36 -5.39 -9.40 7.55
C ASP A 36 -5.74 -7.91 7.50
N LEU A 37 -5.64 -7.20 8.63
CA LEU A 37 -5.85 -5.75 8.67
C LEU A 37 -4.82 -5.01 7.80
N VAL A 38 -3.54 -5.36 7.91
CA VAL A 38 -2.47 -4.73 7.12
C VAL A 38 -2.66 -5.00 5.63
N GLN A 39 -3.11 -6.19 5.23
CA GLN A 39 -3.42 -6.51 3.83
C GLN A 39 -4.60 -5.69 3.29
N LYS A 40 -5.66 -5.50 4.10
CA LYS A 40 -6.81 -4.66 3.74
C LYS A 40 -6.41 -3.19 3.58
N ILE A 41 -5.54 -2.67 4.45
CA ILE A 41 -5.03 -1.29 4.35
C ILE A 41 -4.13 -1.11 3.13
N LYS A 42 -3.32 -2.12 2.76
CA LYS A 42 -2.52 -2.09 1.53
C LYS A 42 -3.38 -2.00 0.26
N GLY A 43 -4.61 -2.52 0.29
CA GLY A 43 -5.60 -2.34 -0.79
C GLY A 43 -6.14 -0.91 -0.93
N GLY A 44 -5.89 -0.04 0.05
CA GLY A 44 -6.24 1.38 0.03
C GLY A 44 -5.16 2.29 -0.55
N GLN A 45 -4.09 1.75 -1.16
CA GLN A 45 -3.19 2.56 -1.97
C GLN A 45 -3.95 3.04 -3.22
N VAL A 46 -4.44 4.28 -3.15
CA VAL A 46 -5.08 4.96 -4.28
C VAL A 46 -4.02 5.03 -5.40
N ALA A 47 -4.20 4.23 -6.44
CA ALA A 47 -3.22 4.12 -7.51
C ALA A 47 -3.09 5.47 -8.23
N ALA A 48 -1.97 6.18 -8.07
CA ALA A 48 -1.78 7.48 -8.70
C ALA A 48 -1.92 7.38 -10.24
N ILE A 49 -2.62 8.35 -10.83
CA ILE A 49 -2.78 8.48 -12.28
C ILE A 49 -2.09 9.75 -12.77
N THR A 50 -1.25 9.61 -13.79
CA THR A 50 -0.63 10.75 -14.45
C THR A 50 -1.60 11.37 -15.45
N CYS A 51 -1.74 12.70 -15.39
CA CYS A 51 -2.60 13.45 -16.28
C CYS A 51 -2.02 13.45 -17.70
N PRO A 52 -2.74 12.94 -18.72
CA PRO A 52 -2.22 12.86 -20.08
C PRO A 52 -2.11 14.23 -20.77
N TYR A 53 -2.64 15.29 -20.15
CA TYR A 53 -2.67 16.64 -20.72
C TYR A 53 -1.57 17.56 -20.20
N CYS A 54 -1.17 17.39 -18.93
CA CYS A 54 -0.18 18.27 -18.29
C CYS A 54 0.96 17.52 -17.60
N GLY A 55 0.85 16.20 -17.43
CA GLY A 55 1.89 15.37 -16.82
C GLY A 55 1.86 15.27 -15.29
N ASP A 56 0.97 16.01 -14.60
CA ASP A 56 0.88 15.94 -13.15
C ASP A 56 0.25 14.63 -12.64
N ASP A 57 0.71 14.18 -11.49
CA ASP A 57 0.15 13.01 -10.80
C ASP A 57 -1.08 13.41 -9.98
N ASN A 58 -2.13 12.59 -10.05
CA ASN A 58 -3.40 12.80 -9.36
C ASN A 58 -3.82 11.49 -8.68
N ASP A 59 -4.74 11.55 -7.72
CA ASP A 59 -5.31 10.36 -7.09
C ASP A 59 -6.00 9.45 -8.12
N GLY A 60 -5.90 8.14 -7.94
CA GLY A 60 -6.51 7.15 -8.85
C GLY A 60 -8.02 7.24 -9.00
N ASP A 61 -8.68 7.78 -7.98
CA ASP A 61 -10.11 8.04 -8.01
C ASP A 61 -10.47 9.45 -8.51
N ALA A 62 -9.50 10.33 -8.78
CA ALA A 62 -9.72 11.68 -9.30
C ALA A 62 -10.53 11.70 -10.61
N ILE A 63 -11.50 12.61 -10.68
CA ILE A 63 -12.35 12.82 -11.87
C ILE A 63 -11.79 13.95 -12.75
N TYR A 64 -11.15 14.95 -12.12
CA TYR A 64 -10.52 16.10 -12.75
C TYR A 64 -9.07 16.20 -12.27
N CYS A 65 -8.21 16.83 -13.07
CA CYS A 65 -6.83 17.10 -12.69
C CYS A 65 -6.74 18.34 -11.79
N ASP A 66 -6.01 18.25 -10.69
CA ASP A 66 -5.88 19.33 -9.72
C ASP A 66 -5.06 20.52 -10.25
N HIS A 67 -4.19 20.28 -11.23
CA HIS A 67 -3.34 21.31 -11.82
C HIS A 67 -3.95 21.95 -13.07
N CYS A 68 -4.46 21.15 -14.01
CA CYS A 68 -4.99 21.68 -15.28
C CYS A 68 -6.52 21.69 -15.41
N GLY A 69 -7.26 21.12 -14.45
CA GLY A 69 -8.73 21.11 -14.43
C GLY A 69 -9.39 20.19 -15.47
N ARG A 70 -8.63 19.46 -16.29
CA ARG A 70 -9.18 18.57 -17.32
C ARG A 70 -9.70 17.26 -16.73
N LYS A 71 -10.71 16.69 -17.36
CA LYS A 71 -11.33 15.43 -16.91
C LYS A 71 -10.38 14.25 -17.15
N LEU A 72 -10.15 13.45 -16.10
CA LEU A 72 -9.27 12.28 -16.10
C LEU A 72 -10.01 10.95 -16.31
N LYS A 73 -11.34 10.98 -16.38
CA LYS A 73 -12.19 9.79 -16.56
C LYS A 73 -13.18 9.96 -17.70
N VAL A 74 -13.27 8.95 -18.57
CA VAL A 74 -14.21 8.88 -19.69
C VAL A 74 -15.11 7.65 -19.57
N THR A 75 -16.39 7.80 -19.89
CA THR A 75 -17.37 6.71 -19.80
C THR A 75 -17.65 6.17 -21.19
N CYS A 76 -17.42 4.87 -21.38
CA CYS A 76 -17.76 4.19 -22.63
C CYS A 76 -19.28 4.07 -22.78
N SER A 77 -19.77 3.90 -24.02
CA SER A 77 -21.18 3.55 -24.31
C SER A 77 -21.68 2.28 -23.61
N CYS A 78 -20.79 1.38 -23.20
CA CYS A 78 -21.13 0.21 -22.38
C CYS A 78 -21.25 0.50 -20.87
N GLY A 79 -21.11 1.77 -20.45
CA GLY A 79 -21.17 2.22 -19.06
C GLY A 79 -19.88 2.09 -18.26
N THR A 80 -18.80 1.56 -18.85
CA THR A 80 -17.51 1.40 -18.13
C THR A 80 -16.73 2.70 -18.10
N VAL A 81 -16.22 3.07 -16.92
CA VAL A 81 -15.31 4.20 -16.74
C VAL A 81 -13.87 3.79 -17.07
N ASN A 82 -13.22 4.56 -17.93
CA ASN A 82 -11.86 4.39 -18.40
C ASN A 82 -11.05 5.65 -18.10
N GLN A 83 -9.72 5.51 -18.05
CA GLN A 83 -8.82 6.65 -17.86
C GLN A 83 -8.80 7.52 -19.12
N ALA A 84 -8.78 8.84 -18.94
CA ALA A 84 -8.57 9.79 -20.03
C ALA A 84 -7.26 9.46 -20.76
N GLY A 85 -7.28 9.53 -22.09
CA GLY A 85 -6.17 9.09 -22.95
C GLY A 85 -6.25 7.62 -23.40
N SER A 86 -7.11 6.80 -22.79
CA SER A 86 -7.39 5.44 -23.29
C SER A 86 -8.06 5.53 -24.66
N ARG A 87 -7.53 4.81 -25.66
CA ARG A 87 -8.12 4.76 -27.01
C ARG A 87 -9.29 3.79 -27.12
N PHE A 88 -9.29 2.75 -26.28
CA PHE A 88 -10.28 1.67 -26.29
C PHE A 88 -10.75 1.36 -24.87
N CYS A 89 -11.99 0.89 -24.76
CA CYS A 89 -12.60 0.52 -23.49
C CYS A 89 -11.99 -0.77 -22.93
N LYS A 90 -11.54 -0.72 -21.67
CA LYS A 90 -10.96 -1.88 -20.96
C LYS A 90 -11.92 -3.05 -20.75
N LYS A 91 -13.24 -2.84 -20.90
CA LYS A 91 -14.26 -3.89 -20.73
C LYS A 91 -14.79 -4.43 -22.05
N CYS A 92 -15.20 -3.56 -22.98
CA CYS A 92 -15.87 -3.99 -24.22
C CYS A 92 -15.02 -3.85 -25.49
N GLY A 93 -13.82 -3.27 -25.41
CA GLY A 93 -12.91 -3.10 -26.54
C GLY A 93 -13.29 -2.06 -27.59
N ARG A 94 -14.47 -1.43 -27.49
CA ARG A 94 -14.90 -0.34 -28.41
C ARG A 94 -14.05 0.92 -28.18
N ALA A 95 -13.96 1.76 -29.22
CA ALA A 95 -13.36 3.09 -29.11
C ALA A 95 -14.11 3.95 -28.07
N LEU A 96 -13.36 4.79 -27.35
CA LEU A 96 -13.85 5.68 -26.29
C LEU A 96 -14.11 7.09 -26.79
#